data_AF-A0A4R0JJJ8-F1
#
_entry.id   AF-A0A4R0JJJ8-F1
#
_cell.length_a   1.000
_cell.length_b   1.000
_cell.length_c   1.000
_cell.angle_alpha   90.00
_cell.angle_beta   90.00
_cell.angle_gamma   90.00
#
_symmetry.space_group_name_H-M   'P 1'
#
loop_
_entity.id
_entity.type
_entity.pdbx_description
1 polymer ?
#
loop_
_entity_poly.entity_id
_entity_poly.type
_entity_poly.pdbx_seq_one_letter_code
_entity_poly.pdbx_strand_id
1 'polypeptide(L)'
;MERAPAAPSMPAAHEAAPLGFVSSPDRFHWWGELHDDVKAHLERKVGPAIEWWADLHERERDRPYAVVLGPHGLAVTTPRVNKQGQRTQTVRIDQFVPSSIKHAVVQQQATKPRGGLRSLVSRGKDEQSQLSVPPQLNITQEMRGVLGNLPLEAQQRLQTPFLGSQAVTHYRWYYYGNDEELDLWCYLAGDKTVTFATGHRTLPNGMDPQHAAWRLTCYQADVAR
;
A
#
# COMPACT_ATOMS: atom_id res chain seq x y z
N MET A 1 -40.02 -17.54 -1.60
CA MET A 1 -38.96 -17.24 -0.61
C MET A 1 -37.76 -16.73 -1.38
N GLU A 2 -37.58 -15.42 -1.40
CA GLU A 2 -36.46 -14.74 -2.04
C GLU A 2 -35.18 -14.99 -1.24
N ARG A 3 -34.16 -15.53 -1.90
CA ARG A 3 -32.85 -15.83 -1.30
C ARG A 3 -32.10 -14.50 -1.20
N ALA A 4 -31.92 -13.99 0.02
CA ALA A 4 -31.10 -12.80 0.26
C ALA A 4 -29.69 -13.04 -0.33
N PRO A 5 -29.10 -12.06 -1.03
CA PRO A 5 -27.74 -12.19 -1.54
C PRO A 5 -26.79 -12.35 -0.35
N ALA A 6 -25.94 -13.38 -0.43
CA ALA A 6 -24.88 -13.61 0.55
C ALA A 6 -24.01 -12.36 0.63
N ALA A 7 -23.79 -11.85 1.85
CA ALA A 7 -22.84 -10.79 2.09
C ALA A 7 -21.46 -11.22 1.53
N PRO A 8 -20.74 -10.35 0.82
CA PRO A 8 -19.42 -10.69 0.31
C PRO A 8 -18.53 -11.11 1.49
N SER A 9 -17.93 -12.30 1.40
CA SER A 9 -16.96 -12.75 2.39
C SER A 9 -15.76 -11.81 2.36
N MET A 10 -15.62 -11.04 3.43
CA MET A 10 -14.50 -10.12 3.61
C MET A 10 -13.20 -10.93 3.60
N PRO A 11 -12.13 -10.47 2.94
CA PRO A 11 -10.83 -11.08 3.17
C PRO A 11 -10.51 -10.93 4.66
N ALA A 12 -9.91 -11.98 5.23
CA ALA A 12 -9.40 -11.91 6.59
C ALA A 12 -8.44 -10.72 6.66
N ALA A 13 -8.77 -9.74 7.52
CA ALA A 13 -7.87 -8.65 7.85
C ALA A 13 -6.48 -9.22 8.10
N HIS A 14 -5.46 -8.59 7.52
CA HIS A 14 -4.10 -9.02 7.78
C HIS A 14 -3.72 -8.65 9.22
N GLU A 15 -2.98 -9.54 9.87
CA GLU A 15 -2.41 -9.24 11.17
C GLU A 15 -1.20 -8.31 11.00
N ALA A 16 -1.11 -7.31 11.88
CA ALA A 16 0.02 -6.39 11.89
C ALA A 16 1.32 -7.14 12.20
N ALA A 17 2.34 -6.95 11.37
CA ALA A 17 3.69 -7.39 11.66
C ALA A 17 4.53 -6.24 12.25
N PRO A 18 5.57 -6.53 13.04
CA PRO A 18 6.52 -5.51 13.48
C PRO A 18 7.12 -4.72 12.32
N LEU A 19 7.23 -3.40 12.47
CA LEU A 19 7.92 -2.53 11.52
C LEU A 19 9.40 -2.45 11.88
N GLY A 20 10.27 -2.61 10.89
CA GLY A 20 11.73 -2.62 11.08
C GLY A 20 12.35 -1.28 10.74
N PHE A 21 12.44 -0.38 11.72
CA PHE A 21 13.05 0.94 11.53
C PHE A 21 14.58 0.84 11.51
N VAL A 22 15.20 1.48 10.53
CA VAL A 22 16.65 1.61 10.40
C VAL A 22 17.01 3.06 10.09
N SER A 23 18.17 3.51 10.57
CA SER A 23 18.67 4.84 10.23
C SER A 23 19.08 4.86 8.75
N SER A 24 18.47 5.75 7.97
CA SER A 24 18.73 5.92 6.53
C SER A 24 18.44 7.39 6.14
N PRO A 25 19.06 7.94 5.09
CA PRO A 25 18.60 9.18 4.49
C PRO A 25 17.14 9.10 4.06
N ASP A 26 16.45 10.24 4.11
CA ASP A 26 15.02 10.31 3.78
C ASP A 26 14.76 10.26 2.26
N ARG A 27 13.47 10.25 1.90
CA ARG A 27 13.05 10.27 0.48
C ARG A 27 13.54 11.50 -0.28
N PHE A 28 13.71 12.64 0.38
CA PHE A 28 14.10 13.89 -0.28
C PHE A 28 15.56 13.82 -0.71
N HIS A 29 16.42 13.25 0.13
CA HIS A 29 17.81 12.95 -0.21
C HIS A 29 17.87 12.07 -1.47
N TRP A 30 17.21 10.90 -1.45
CA TRP A 30 17.27 9.97 -2.58
C TRP A 30 16.59 10.48 -3.85
N TRP A 31 15.56 11.31 -3.71
CA TRP A 31 14.97 12.01 -4.84
C TRP A 31 15.97 13.00 -5.45
N GLY A 32 16.73 13.71 -4.62
CA GLY A 32 17.82 14.60 -5.06
C GLY A 32 18.85 13.88 -5.93
N GLU A 33 19.21 12.64 -5.55
CA GLU A 33 20.17 11.79 -6.26
C GLU A 33 19.66 11.22 -7.60
N LEU A 34 18.36 11.31 -7.90
CA LEU A 34 17.84 10.95 -9.22
C LEU A 34 18.22 12.00 -10.26
N HIS A 35 18.61 11.55 -11.45
CA HIS A 35 18.92 12.44 -12.56
C HIS A 35 17.68 13.24 -12.99
N ASP A 36 17.84 14.52 -13.31
CA ASP A 36 16.71 15.41 -13.61
C ASP A 36 15.92 14.97 -14.85
N ASP A 37 16.59 14.39 -15.86
CA ASP A 37 15.90 13.78 -17.01
C ASP A 37 14.93 12.67 -16.61
N VAL A 38 15.25 11.90 -15.56
CA VAL A 38 14.35 10.87 -15.03
C VAL A 38 13.15 11.52 -14.35
N LYS A 39 13.37 12.55 -13.52
CA LYS A 39 12.28 13.31 -12.86
C LYS A 39 11.34 13.93 -13.89
N ALA A 40 11.90 14.60 -14.90
CA ALA A 40 11.15 15.20 -16.00
C ALA A 40 10.45 14.15 -16.88
N HIS A 41 11.04 12.96 -17.05
CA HIS A 41 10.37 11.85 -17.71
C HIS A 41 9.18 11.33 -16.91
N LEU A 42 9.32 11.17 -15.59
CA LEU A 42 8.23 10.73 -14.70
C LEU A 42 7.07 11.71 -14.76
N GLU A 43 7.32 13.00 -14.55
CA GLU A 43 6.27 14.05 -14.57
C GLU A 43 5.54 14.11 -15.92
N ARG A 44 6.26 14.03 -17.05
CA ARG A 44 5.61 13.98 -18.37
C ARG A 44 4.70 12.77 -18.55
N LYS A 45 4.99 11.65 -17.89
CA LYS A 45 4.27 10.39 -18.06
C LYS A 45 3.08 10.24 -17.13
N VAL A 46 3.23 10.63 -15.86
CA VAL A 46 2.16 10.48 -14.86
C VAL A 46 1.46 11.79 -14.51
N GLY A 47 1.95 12.93 -15.00
CA GLY A 47 1.48 14.26 -14.62
C GLY A 47 2.17 14.77 -13.33
N PRO A 48 1.66 15.88 -12.76
CA PRO A 48 2.17 16.38 -11.48
C PRO A 48 1.99 15.33 -10.39
N ALA A 49 3.02 15.16 -9.55
CA ALA A 49 3.00 14.15 -8.51
C ALA A 49 1.91 14.45 -7.47
N ILE A 50 1.03 13.47 -7.24
CA ILE A 50 0.10 13.44 -6.11
C ILE A 50 0.83 12.96 -4.86
N GLU A 51 1.65 11.91 -5.02
CA GLU A 51 2.52 11.36 -3.98
C GLU A 51 3.74 10.73 -4.66
N TRP A 52 4.88 10.73 -3.98
CA TRP A 52 6.08 10.10 -4.48
C TRP A 52 6.99 9.58 -3.37
N TRP A 53 7.83 8.64 -3.75
CA TRP A 53 8.84 8.05 -2.90
C TRP A 53 10.15 7.87 -3.65
N ALA A 54 11.27 7.97 -2.94
CA ALA A 54 12.57 7.55 -3.44
C ALA A 54 13.38 6.90 -2.32
N ASP A 55 14.11 5.83 -2.65
CA ASP A 55 15.09 5.19 -1.77
C ASP A 55 16.10 4.38 -2.60
N LEU A 56 17.07 3.74 -1.98
CA LEU A 56 17.97 2.77 -2.58
C LEU A 56 17.24 1.51 -3.02
N HIS A 57 17.62 1.01 -4.20
CA HIS A 57 17.06 -0.22 -4.72
C HIS A 57 17.57 -1.43 -3.92
N GLU A 58 16.65 -2.30 -3.48
CA GLU A 58 16.95 -3.46 -2.60
C GLU A 58 18.12 -4.33 -3.07
N ARG A 59 18.26 -4.49 -4.39
CA ARG A 59 19.32 -5.28 -5.04
C ARG A 59 20.50 -4.46 -5.53
N GLU A 60 20.26 -3.20 -5.92
CA GLU A 60 21.30 -2.29 -6.42
C GLU A 60 21.46 -1.18 -5.39
N ARG A 61 22.02 -1.56 -4.23
CA ARG A 61 22.03 -0.75 -2.99
C ARG A 61 22.85 0.53 -3.05
N ASP A 62 23.50 0.81 -4.17
CA ASP A 62 24.20 2.06 -4.45
C ASP A 62 23.40 2.99 -5.38
N ARG A 63 22.15 2.64 -5.71
CA ARG A 63 21.37 3.34 -6.74
C ARG A 63 19.94 3.62 -6.32
N PRO A 64 19.48 4.88 -6.39
CA PRO A 64 18.13 5.23 -6.02
C PRO A 64 17.12 4.73 -7.06
N TYR A 65 15.93 4.40 -6.59
CA TYR A 65 14.71 4.23 -7.38
C TYR A 65 13.65 5.22 -6.89
N ALA A 66 12.62 5.44 -7.70
CA ALA A 66 11.46 6.23 -7.33
C ALA A 66 10.16 5.54 -7.69
N VAL A 67 9.12 5.88 -6.95
CA VAL A 67 7.73 5.63 -7.31
C VAL A 67 6.98 6.95 -7.29
N VAL A 68 6.20 7.22 -8.34
CA VAL A 68 5.43 8.46 -8.47
C VAL A 68 4.00 8.10 -8.85
N LEU A 69 3.06 8.48 -7.99
CA LEU A 69 1.64 8.50 -8.30
C LEU A 69 1.28 9.87 -8.84
N GLY A 70 0.70 9.92 -10.04
CA GLY A 70 0.14 11.14 -10.62
C GLY A 70 -1.26 10.89 -11.17
N PRO A 71 -1.95 11.94 -11.67
CA PRO A 71 -3.30 11.82 -12.21
C PRO A 71 -3.39 10.91 -13.45
N HIS A 72 -2.29 10.72 -14.18
CA HIS A 72 -2.26 9.94 -15.42
C HIS A 72 -1.65 8.55 -15.26
N GLY A 73 -1.12 8.19 -14.09
CA GLY A 73 -0.55 6.87 -13.88
C GLY A 73 0.25 6.70 -12.60
N LEU A 74 0.74 5.47 -12.41
CA LEU A 74 1.76 5.12 -11.44
C LEU A 74 3.05 4.76 -12.18
N ALA A 75 4.15 5.44 -11.87
CA ALA A 75 5.45 5.14 -12.45
C ALA A 75 6.41 4.60 -11.39
N VAL A 76 7.21 3.61 -11.76
CA VAL A 76 8.26 3.01 -10.92
C VAL A 76 9.56 3.01 -11.72
N THR A 77 10.60 3.66 -11.20
CA THR A 77 11.94 3.53 -11.78
C THR A 77 12.63 2.30 -11.20
N THR A 78 13.51 1.70 -11.98
CA THR A 78 14.33 0.58 -11.53
C THR A 78 15.72 0.75 -12.13
N PRO A 79 16.76 0.85 -11.29
CA PRO A 79 18.14 0.77 -11.73
C PRO A 79 18.37 -0.48 -12.59
N ARG A 80 19.11 -0.31 -13.70
CA ARG A 80 19.53 -1.38 -14.60
C ARG A 80 20.95 -1.15 -15.08
N VAL A 81 21.55 -2.20 -15.63
CA VAL A 81 22.77 -2.12 -16.42
C VAL A 81 22.44 -2.61 -17.83
N ASN A 82 22.76 -1.83 -18.86
CA ASN A 82 22.49 -2.21 -20.24
C ASN A 82 23.53 -3.24 -20.73
N LYS A 83 23.35 -3.77 -21.96
CA LYS A 83 24.27 -4.76 -22.55
C LYS A 83 25.71 -4.23 -22.74
N GLN A 84 25.92 -2.92 -22.68
CA GLN A 84 27.21 -2.25 -22.82
C GLN A 84 27.87 -1.97 -21.46
N GLY A 85 27.29 -2.46 -20.35
CA GLY A 85 27.82 -2.26 -19.00
C GLY A 85 27.51 -0.87 -18.42
N GLN A 86 26.73 -0.03 -19.11
CA GLN A 86 26.39 1.30 -18.64
C GLN A 86 25.22 1.25 -17.65
N ARG A 87 25.33 2.04 -16.58
CA ARG A 87 24.26 2.24 -15.60
C ARG A 87 23.12 3.03 -16.24
N THR A 88 21.93 2.43 -16.31
CA THR A 88 20.71 3.04 -16.86
C THR A 88 19.55 2.94 -15.85
N GLN A 89 18.44 3.60 -16.13
CA GLN A 89 17.19 3.39 -15.39
C GLN A 89 16.07 3.01 -16.36
N THR A 90 15.30 1.99 -15.99
CA THR A 90 14.04 1.66 -16.67
C THR A 90 12.88 2.24 -15.91
N VAL A 91 11.86 2.72 -16.63
CA VAL A 91 10.63 3.23 -16.04
C VAL A 91 9.47 2.32 -16.44
N ARG A 92 8.80 1.75 -15.45
CA ARG A 92 7.57 0.99 -15.61
C ARG A 92 6.40 1.94 -15.33
N ILE A 93 5.40 1.97 -16.21
CA ILE A 93 4.28 2.92 -16.09
C ILE A 93 2.97 2.13 -16.18
N ASP A 94 2.16 2.19 -15.13
CA ASP A 94 0.76 1.80 -15.16
C ASP A 94 -0.04 3.05 -15.54
N GLN A 95 -0.30 3.23 -16.84
CA GLN A 95 -1.05 4.40 -17.31
C GLN A 95 -2.52 4.28 -16.89
N PHE A 96 -3.10 5.37 -16.38
CA PHE A 96 -4.50 5.37 -15.97
C PHE A 96 -5.42 5.74 -17.11
N VAL A 97 -6.62 5.14 -17.10
CA VAL A 97 -7.76 5.65 -17.88
C VAL A 97 -8.02 7.09 -17.43
N PRO A 98 -8.14 8.06 -18.35
CA PRO A 98 -8.34 9.46 -18.00
C PRO A 98 -9.49 9.67 -17.01
N SER A 99 -9.25 10.45 -15.95
CA SER A 99 -10.23 10.74 -14.90
C SER A 99 -10.75 9.52 -14.12
N SER A 100 -10.10 8.36 -14.20
CA SER A 100 -10.51 7.17 -13.44
C SER A 100 -10.06 7.20 -11.97
N ILE A 101 -9.06 8.02 -11.64
CA ILE A 101 -8.53 8.12 -10.29
C ILE A 101 -9.58 8.68 -9.32
N LYS A 102 -9.84 7.91 -8.26
CA LYS A 102 -10.74 8.23 -7.17
C LYS A 102 -9.97 8.13 -5.87
N HIS A 103 -10.39 8.88 -4.85
CA HIS A 103 -9.79 8.80 -3.53
C HIS A 103 -10.84 8.79 -2.42
N ALA A 104 -10.44 8.26 -1.27
CA ALA A 104 -11.18 8.32 -0.03
C ALA A 104 -10.21 8.54 1.14
N VAL A 105 -10.62 9.36 2.10
CA VAL A 105 -9.83 9.59 3.32
C VAL A 105 -10.32 8.63 4.40
N VAL A 106 -9.39 7.87 4.96
CA VAL A 106 -9.63 6.96 6.09
C VAL A 106 -9.04 7.61 7.33
N GLN A 107 -9.87 7.84 8.34
CA GLN A 107 -9.44 8.36 9.63
C GLN A 107 -9.76 7.36 10.73
N GLN A 108 -8.76 7.05 11.55
CA GLN A 108 -8.94 6.31 12.79
C GLN A 108 -8.52 7.21 13.94
N GLN A 109 -9.41 7.45 14.89
CA GLN A 109 -9.08 8.18 16.11
C GLN A 109 -8.43 7.23 17.11
N ALA A 110 -7.50 7.74 17.90
CA ALA A 110 -6.91 6.95 18.98
C ALA A 110 -8.01 6.59 20.00
N THR A 111 -8.32 5.31 20.12
CA THR A 111 -9.24 4.85 21.16
C THR A 111 -8.45 4.61 22.44
N LYS A 112 -8.77 5.34 23.51
CA LYS A 112 -8.20 5.05 24.83
C LYS A 112 -8.51 3.60 25.20
N PRO A 113 -7.57 2.82 25.77
CA PRO A 113 -7.86 1.51 26.29
C PRO A 113 -8.92 1.66 27.38
N ARG A 114 -10.17 1.29 27.07
CA ARG A 114 -11.22 1.18 28.09
C ARG A 114 -10.88 -0.06 28.91
N GLY A 115 -10.61 0.16 30.20
CA GLY A 115 -10.37 -0.92 31.15
C GLY A 115 -11.41 -2.03 31.01
N GLY A 116 -10.88 -3.25 30.87
CA GLY A 116 -11.56 -4.55 30.90
C GLY A 116 -13.08 -4.58 30.80
N LEU A 117 -13.60 -4.86 29.61
CA LEU A 117 -14.78 -5.70 29.48
C LEU A 117 -14.40 -6.91 28.64
N ARG A 118 -14.28 -8.05 29.34
CA ARG A 118 -14.03 -9.37 28.77
C ARG A 118 -14.95 -9.57 27.57
N SER A 119 -14.32 -9.89 26.45
CA SER A 119 -14.98 -10.38 25.24
C SER A 119 -15.85 -11.60 25.60
N LEU A 120 -17.16 -11.39 25.70
CA LEU A 120 -18.16 -12.45 25.67
C LEU A 120 -18.33 -12.85 24.20
N VAL A 121 -17.36 -13.59 23.66
CA VAL A 121 -17.59 -14.36 22.44
C VAL A 121 -18.31 -15.63 22.86
N SER A 122 -19.63 -15.62 22.70
CA SER A 122 -20.47 -16.81 22.77
C SER A 122 -19.90 -17.89 21.85
N ARG A 123 -19.52 -19.03 22.44
CA ARG A 123 -19.36 -20.31 21.74
C ARG A 123 -20.72 -20.74 21.18
N GLY A 124 -21.00 -20.34 19.95
CA GLY A 124 -22.04 -20.93 19.11
C GLY A 124 -21.43 -22.05 18.28
N LYS A 125 -21.97 -23.25 18.48
CA LYS A 125 -21.52 -24.54 17.93
C LYS A 125 -22.09 -24.76 16.52
N ASP A 126 -21.26 -25.36 15.67
CA ASP A 126 -21.61 -26.24 14.54
C ASP A 126 -22.69 -25.81 13.54
N GLU A 127 -22.27 -25.21 12.43
CA GLU A 127 -22.75 -25.61 11.10
C GLU A 127 -21.58 -25.58 10.11
N GLN A 128 -21.29 -26.76 9.53
CA GLN A 128 -20.28 -27.00 8.51
C GLN A 128 -20.64 -26.25 7.22
N SER A 129 -20.42 -24.95 7.20
CA SER A 129 -20.25 -24.22 5.94
C SER A 129 -18.88 -24.59 5.40
N GLN A 130 -18.83 -25.19 4.21
CA GLN A 130 -17.58 -25.41 3.47
C GLN A 130 -16.78 -24.12 3.51
N LEU A 131 -15.70 -24.11 4.32
CA LEU A 131 -14.81 -22.97 4.50
C LEU A 131 -14.16 -22.72 3.14
N SER A 132 -14.80 -21.87 2.35
CA SER A 132 -14.21 -21.29 1.17
C SER A 132 -13.02 -20.51 1.68
N VAL A 133 -11.83 -21.06 1.49
CA VAL A 133 -10.57 -20.40 1.86
C VAL A 133 -10.64 -18.99 1.28
N PRO A 134 -10.59 -17.92 2.10
CA PRO A 134 -10.72 -16.57 1.59
C PRO A 134 -9.68 -16.38 0.48
N PRO A 135 -10.06 -15.78 -0.66
CA PRO A 135 -9.17 -15.65 -1.80
C PRO A 135 -7.87 -14.99 -1.35
N GLN A 136 -6.78 -15.73 -1.47
CA GLN A 136 -5.47 -15.26 -1.05
C GLN A 136 -4.90 -14.34 -2.12
N LEU A 137 -4.55 -13.12 -1.73
CA LEU A 137 -3.82 -12.22 -2.60
C LEU A 137 -2.42 -12.79 -2.89
N ASN A 138 -2.00 -12.67 -4.14
CA ASN A 138 -0.67 -13.05 -4.60
C ASN A 138 0.39 -12.01 -4.17
N ILE A 139 0.58 -11.88 -2.85
CA ILE A 139 1.51 -10.95 -2.19
C ILE A 139 2.32 -11.69 -1.13
N THR A 140 3.53 -11.22 -0.85
CA THR A 140 4.42 -11.85 0.14
C THR A 140 3.90 -11.66 1.57
N GLN A 141 4.46 -12.43 2.50
CA GLN A 141 4.13 -12.34 3.92
C GLN A 141 4.48 -10.96 4.50
N GLU A 142 5.58 -10.36 4.05
CA GLU A 142 6.02 -9.03 4.47
C GLU A 142 4.98 -7.97 4.07
N MET A 143 4.50 -8.00 2.83
CA MET A 143 3.47 -7.06 2.36
C MET A 143 2.15 -7.26 3.13
N ARG A 144 1.77 -8.50 3.46
CA ARG A 144 0.62 -8.76 4.32
C ARG A 144 0.80 -8.13 5.69
N GLY A 145 1.98 -8.28 6.30
CA GLY A 145 2.31 -7.68 7.59
C GLY A 145 2.24 -6.14 7.57
N VAL A 146 2.68 -5.52 6.47
CA VAL A 146 2.57 -4.07 6.26
C VAL A 146 1.12 -3.63 6.12
N LEU A 147 0.32 -4.32 5.31
CA LEU A 147 -1.11 -4.05 5.20
C LEU A 147 -1.83 -4.23 6.54
N GLY A 148 -1.41 -5.21 7.35
CA GLY A 148 -1.97 -5.45 8.67
C GLY A 148 -1.78 -4.30 9.66
N ASN A 149 -0.81 -3.41 9.42
CA ASN A 149 -0.64 -2.19 10.23
C ASN A 149 -1.66 -1.09 9.89
N LEU A 150 -2.37 -1.19 8.75
CA LEU A 150 -3.33 -0.18 8.32
C LEU A 150 -4.70 -0.40 8.99
N PRO A 151 -5.50 0.68 9.18
CA PRO A 151 -6.90 0.56 9.55
C PRO A 151 -7.65 -0.40 8.63
N LEU A 152 -8.61 -1.13 9.20
CA LEU A 152 -9.37 -2.15 8.47
C LEU A 152 -10.04 -1.60 7.20
N GLU A 153 -10.56 -0.38 7.24
CA GLU A 153 -11.16 0.27 6.06
C GLU A 153 -10.12 0.48 4.94
N ALA A 154 -8.90 0.90 5.28
CA ALA A 154 -7.83 1.09 4.29
C ALA A 154 -7.40 -0.26 3.70
N GLN A 155 -7.28 -1.30 4.53
CA GLN A 155 -7.02 -2.66 4.07
C GLN A 155 -8.08 -3.13 3.06
N GLN A 156 -9.36 -2.89 3.33
CA GLN A 156 -10.45 -3.26 2.42
C GLN A 156 -10.34 -2.53 1.09
N ARG A 157 -10.19 -1.19 1.12
CA ARG A 157 -10.11 -0.36 -0.09
C ARG A 157 -8.95 -0.76 -1.01
N LEU A 158 -7.80 -1.09 -0.44
CA LEU A 158 -6.65 -1.57 -1.21
C LEU A 158 -6.89 -2.96 -1.82
N GLN A 159 -7.52 -3.87 -1.07
CA GLN A 159 -7.57 -5.28 -1.45
C GLN A 159 -8.77 -5.65 -2.31
N THR A 160 -9.93 -5.02 -2.13
CA THR A 160 -11.20 -5.39 -2.80
C THR A 160 -11.07 -5.58 -4.31
N PRO A 161 -10.37 -4.74 -5.07
CA PRO A 161 -10.23 -4.94 -6.52
C PRO A 161 -9.54 -6.25 -6.93
N PHE A 162 -8.77 -6.88 -6.04
CA PHE A 162 -7.93 -8.04 -6.33
C PHE A 162 -8.44 -9.36 -5.73
N LEU A 163 -9.60 -9.35 -5.07
CA LEU A 163 -10.19 -10.55 -4.46
C LEU A 163 -10.96 -11.44 -5.44
N GLY A 164 -11.14 -10.97 -6.67
CA GLY A 164 -11.92 -11.66 -7.70
C GLY A 164 -11.12 -11.88 -8.97
N SER A 165 -11.50 -11.18 -10.04
CA SER A 165 -11.09 -11.48 -11.41
C SER A 165 -9.72 -10.97 -11.85
N GLN A 166 -8.94 -10.36 -10.95
CA GLN A 166 -7.59 -9.88 -11.26
C GLN A 166 -6.64 -10.21 -10.13
N ALA A 167 -5.43 -10.64 -10.49
CA ALA A 167 -4.35 -10.84 -9.55
C ALA A 167 -3.54 -9.55 -9.37
N VAL A 168 -2.92 -9.41 -8.20
CA VAL A 168 -1.84 -8.44 -8.01
C VAL A 168 -0.63 -8.93 -8.83
N THR A 169 -0.12 -8.10 -9.73
CA THR A 169 1.05 -8.37 -10.57
C THR A 169 2.32 -7.79 -9.98
N HIS A 170 2.20 -6.63 -9.31
CA HIS A 170 3.32 -5.96 -8.65
C HIS A 170 2.79 -5.01 -7.57
N TYR A 171 3.63 -4.79 -6.56
CA TYR A 171 3.32 -3.95 -5.40
C TYR A 171 4.64 -3.45 -4.82
N ARG A 172 4.57 -2.32 -4.11
CA ARG A 172 5.62 -1.87 -3.20
C ARG A 172 4.99 -1.16 -2.02
N TRP A 173 5.77 -1.04 -0.97
CA TRP A 173 5.44 -0.30 0.22
C TRP A 173 6.70 0.40 0.72
N TYR A 174 6.47 1.45 1.47
CA TYR A 174 7.50 2.10 2.24
C TYR A 174 6.90 2.70 3.49
N TYR A 175 7.72 2.84 4.51
CA TYR A 175 7.40 3.63 5.67
C TYR A 175 8.66 4.28 6.23
N TYR A 176 8.51 5.49 6.77
CA TYR A 176 9.56 6.20 7.52
C TYR A 176 9.00 6.77 8.81
N GLY A 177 9.91 7.04 9.74
CA GLY A 177 9.57 7.56 11.06
C GLY A 177 10.08 6.62 12.15
N ASN A 178 9.29 6.45 13.19
CA ASN A 178 9.61 5.69 14.39
C ASN A 178 8.33 5.06 14.97
N ASP A 179 8.43 4.52 16.19
CA ASP A 179 7.32 3.86 16.85
C ASP A 179 6.15 4.82 17.16
N GLU A 180 6.42 6.10 17.40
CA GLU A 180 5.41 7.13 17.72
C GLU A 180 4.81 7.75 16.46
N GLU A 181 5.63 8.11 15.48
CA GLU A 181 5.21 8.78 14.25
C GLU A 181 5.63 7.98 13.03
N LEU A 182 4.68 7.67 12.17
CA LEU A 182 4.92 6.82 11.01
C LEU A 182 4.21 7.41 9.79
N ASP A 183 4.99 7.77 8.79
CA ASP A 183 4.48 8.02 7.45
C ASP A 183 4.65 6.75 6.63
N LEU A 184 3.57 6.34 5.97
CA LEU A 184 3.51 5.09 5.21
C LEU A 184 2.85 5.36 3.88
N TRP A 185 3.39 4.71 2.84
CA TRP A 185 2.64 4.54 1.60
C TRP A 185 2.82 3.12 1.06
N CYS A 186 1.83 2.64 0.33
CA CYS A 186 1.92 1.38 -0.39
C CYS A 186 0.98 1.36 -1.58
N TYR A 187 1.22 0.43 -2.50
CA TYR A 187 0.32 0.20 -3.62
C TYR A 187 0.21 -1.27 -3.97
N LEU A 188 -0.95 -1.65 -4.51
CA LEU A 188 -1.19 -2.92 -5.17
C LEU A 188 -1.62 -2.62 -6.60
N ALA A 189 -1.03 -3.31 -7.57
CA ALA A 189 -1.34 -3.10 -8.96
C ALA A 189 -1.54 -4.44 -9.68
N GLY A 190 -2.52 -4.47 -10.56
CA GLY A 190 -2.82 -5.57 -11.47
C GLY A 190 -3.17 -5.04 -12.86
N ASP A 191 -3.58 -5.93 -13.75
CA ASP A 191 -3.80 -5.62 -15.18
C ASP A 191 -4.93 -4.62 -15.47
N LYS A 192 -5.79 -4.33 -14.49
CA LYS A 192 -6.96 -3.44 -14.66
C LYS A 192 -7.03 -2.33 -13.64
N THR A 193 -6.38 -2.46 -12.50
CA THR A 193 -6.55 -1.53 -11.38
C THR A 193 -5.25 -1.34 -10.63
N VAL A 194 -4.99 -0.09 -10.24
CA VAL A 194 -4.03 0.26 -9.19
C VAL A 194 -4.79 0.76 -7.99
N THR A 195 -4.42 0.29 -6.80
CA THR A 195 -4.80 0.89 -5.53
C THR A 195 -3.55 1.39 -4.83
N PHE A 196 -3.68 2.50 -4.12
CA PHE A 196 -2.56 3.15 -3.44
C PHE A 196 -3.06 3.71 -2.12
N ALA A 197 -2.26 3.66 -1.06
CA ALA A 197 -2.53 4.35 0.19
C ALA A 197 -1.29 5.16 0.58
N THR A 198 -1.51 6.35 1.10
CA THR A 198 -0.47 7.16 1.76
C THR A 198 -1.07 7.85 2.97
N GLY A 199 -0.26 8.06 4.00
CA GLY A 199 -0.59 8.97 5.07
C GLY A 199 0.19 8.67 6.33
N HIS A 200 -0.36 9.15 7.44
CA HIS A 200 0.37 9.30 8.67
C HIS A 200 -0.34 8.59 9.82
N ARG A 201 0.46 8.00 10.71
CA ARG A 201 0.05 7.40 11.96
C ARG A 201 0.78 8.08 13.11
N THR A 202 0.01 8.45 14.13
CA THR A 202 0.54 8.84 15.44
C THR A 202 0.11 7.81 16.49
N LEU A 203 1.07 7.31 17.26
CA LEU A 203 0.86 6.41 18.37
C LEU A 203 1.43 7.05 19.63
N PRO A 204 0.58 7.48 20.59
CA PRO A 204 1.06 7.99 21.86
C PRO A 204 1.90 6.95 22.61
N ASN A 205 2.94 7.42 23.30
CA ASN A 205 3.89 6.56 24.00
C ASN A 205 3.24 5.52 24.92
N GLY A 206 3.70 4.27 24.81
CA GLY A 206 3.24 3.15 25.63
C GLY A 206 1.84 2.62 25.31
N MET A 207 1.19 3.08 24.22
CA MET A 207 -0.08 2.53 23.76
C MET A 207 0.12 1.36 22.79
N ASP A 208 -0.83 0.44 22.80
CA ASP A 208 -0.91 -0.63 21.81
C ASP A 208 -1.06 -0.02 20.39
N PRO A 209 -0.30 -0.49 19.37
CA PRO A 209 -0.44 -0.07 17.98
C PRO A 209 -1.87 -0.10 17.43
N GLN A 210 -2.75 -0.97 17.96
CA GLN A 210 -4.18 -1.00 17.59
C GLN A 210 -4.92 0.28 17.95
N HIS A 211 -4.42 1.06 18.91
CA HIS A 211 -4.97 2.34 19.34
C HIS A 211 -4.33 3.54 18.64
N ALA A 212 -3.49 3.31 17.62
CA ALA A 212 -2.90 4.39 16.86
C ALA A 212 -3.98 5.24 16.16
N ALA A 213 -3.75 6.55 16.13
CA ALA A 213 -4.52 7.43 15.27
C ALA A 213 -3.93 7.39 13.86
N TRP A 214 -4.79 7.28 12.86
CA TRP A 214 -4.42 7.25 11.45
C TRP A 214 -5.15 8.34 10.68
N ARG A 215 -4.43 8.92 9.72
CA ARG A 215 -5.02 9.70 8.62
C ARG A 215 -4.38 9.24 7.32
N LEU A 216 -5.14 8.49 6.53
CA LEU A 216 -4.73 7.94 5.24
C LEU A 216 -5.59 8.49 4.11
N THR A 217 -5.01 8.60 2.93
CA THR A 217 -5.75 8.75 1.67
C THR A 217 -5.54 7.49 0.84
N CYS A 218 -6.62 6.79 0.53
CA CYS A 218 -6.63 5.65 -0.37
C CYS A 218 -7.07 6.10 -1.75
N TYR A 219 -6.30 5.77 -2.77
CA TYR A 219 -6.58 6.00 -4.17
C TYR A 219 -6.89 4.68 -4.88
N GLN A 220 -7.75 4.75 -5.89
CA GLN A 220 -7.98 3.67 -6.84
C GLN A 220 -8.09 4.28 -8.24
N ALA A 221 -7.43 3.67 -9.22
CA ALA A 221 -7.50 4.06 -10.62
C ALA A 221 -7.57 2.85 -11.53
N ASP A 222 -8.24 3.00 -12.68
CA ASP A 222 -8.31 1.97 -13.71
C ASP A 222 -7.10 2.10 -14.64
N VAL A 223 -6.50 0.98 -15.03
CA VAL A 223 -5.31 0.94 -15.88
C VAL A 223 -5.72 0.85 -17.36
N ALA A 224 -5.16 1.73 -18.18
CA ALA A 224 -5.31 1.72 -19.63
C ALA A 224 -4.45 0.59 -20.22
N ARG A 225 -5.03 -0.17 -21.16
CA ARG A 225 -4.36 -1.26 -21.89
C ARG A 225 -3.84 -0.78 -23.24
#